data_AF-A0A2A7MM35-F1
#
_entry.id   AF-A0A2A7MM35-F1
#
_cell.length_a   1.000
_cell.length_b   1.000
_cell.length_c   1.000
_cell.angle_alpha   90.00
_cell.angle_beta   90.00
_cell.angle_gamma   90.00
#
_symmetry.space_group_name_H-M   'P 1'
#
loop_
_entity.id
_entity.type
_entity.pdbx_description
1 polymer ?
#
loop_
_entity_poly.entity_id
_entity_poly.type
_entity_poly.pdbx_seq_one_letter_code
_entity_poly.pdbx_strand_id
1 'polypeptide(L)'
;MVNEYYNFGRLKGIIANLKESINDMEKALKAYDTLNDSGFEDIIANGIRMSFVQIREEVFSAVSSILKSSGISVNKFSNNMDMINECRKNGVFTKTDDSFFIILNKYRNSACHRYKQPSVEDIKNFYENKKINIEFIIEDLEKIINSTKTDNNIMR
;
A
#
# COMPACT_ATOMS: atom_id res chain seq x y z
N MET A 1 -14.09 -11.68 -22.08
CA MET A 1 -13.77 -10.66 -21.06
C MET A 1 -14.74 -10.89 -19.91
N VAL A 2 -14.24 -11.27 -18.74
CA VAL A 2 -15.10 -11.37 -17.54
C VAL A 2 -15.46 -9.93 -17.18
N ASN A 3 -16.76 -9.61 -17.13
CA ASN A 3 -17.25 -8.33 -16.65
C ASN A 3 -17.01 -8.24 -15.14
N GLU A 4 -15.82 -7.80 -14.75
CA GLU A 4 -15.41 -7.64 -13.36
C GLU A 4 -16.05 -6.38 -12.78
N TYR A 5 -17.01 -6.54 -11.87
CA TYR A 5 -17.53 -5.42 -11.09
C TYR A 5 -16.60 -5.12 -9.93
N TYR A 6 -15.59 -4.29 -10.18
CA TYR A 6 -14.77 -3.73 -9.13
C TYR A 6 -15.60 -2.91 -8.14
N ASN A 7 -15.36 -3.10 -6.84
CA ASN A 7 -15.94 -2.23 -5.82
C ASN A 7 -15.23 -0.86 -5.81
N PHE A 8 -15.65 0.04 -6.70
CA PHE A 8 -15.01 1.36 -6.85
C PHE A 8 -15.07 2.21 -5.58
N GLY A 9 -16.15 2.11 -4.80
CA GLY A 9 -16.26 2.82 -3.52
C GLY A 9 -15.14 2.40 -2.57
N ARG A 10 -14.89 1.09 -2.48
CA ARG A 10 -13.78 0.53 -1.70
C ARG A 10 -12.42 0.96 -2.24
N LEU A 11 -12.19 0.90 -3.56
CA LEU A 11 -10.91 1.32 -4.15
C LEU A 11 -10.62 2.82 -3.93
N LYS A 12 -11.65 3.68 -4.03
CA LYS A 12 -11.53 5.12 -3.70
C LYS A 12 -11.15 5.34 -2.24
N GLY A 13 -11.79 4.60 -1.33
CA GLY A 13 -11.45 4.64 0.10
C GLY A 13 -10.00 4.23 0.36
N ILE A 14 -9.54 3.15 -0.27
CA ILE A 14 -8.15 2.69 -0.15
C ILE A 14 -7.16 3.76 -0.65
N ILE A 15 -7.43 4.40 -1.80
CA ILE A 15 -6.58 5.50 -2.30
C ILE A 15 -6.52 6.66 -1.30
N ALA A 16 -7.67 7.05 -0.73
CA ALA A 16 -7.72 8.13 0.25
C ALA A 16 -6.88 7.80 1.50
N ASN A 17 -7.07 6.60 2.04
CA ASN A 17 -6.34 6.13 3.22
C ASN A 17 -4.83 6.00 2.95
N LEU A 18 -4.43 5.55 1.75
CA LEU A 18 -3.01 5.53 1.34
C LEU A 18 -2.43 6.93 1.36
N LYS A 19 -3.10 7.90 0.72
CA LYS A 19 -2.64 9.31 0.65
C LYS A 19 -2.53 9.92 2.06
N GLU A 20 -3.49 9.67 2.93
CA GLU A 20 -3.46 10.12 4.32
C GLU A 20 -2.30 9.50 5.11
N SER A 21 -2.14 8.17 5.03
CA SER A 21 -1.06 7.44 5.73
C SER A 21 0.34 7.89 5.29
N ILE A 22 0.50 8.19 3.99
CA ILE A 22 1.75 8.73 3.44
C ILE A 22 2.03 10.12 4.02
N ASN A 23 1.04 11.00 4.01
CA ASN A 23 1.16 12.35 4.56
C ASN A 23 1.47 12.34 6.06
N ASP A 24 0.86 11.44 6.83
CA ASP A 24 1.15 11.27 8.25
C ASP A 24 2.60 10.80 8.47
N MET A 25 3.06 9.84 7.65
CA MET A 25 4.44 9.37 7.71
C MET A 25 5.44 10.48 7.36
N GLU A 26 5.18 11.27 6.31
CA GLU A 26 6.05 12.40 5.91
C GLU A 26 6.12 13.46 7.02
N LYS A 27 4.99 13.79 7.66
CA LYS A 27 4.96 14.72 8.81
C LYS A 27 5.72 14.16 10.00
N ALA A 28 5.56 12.87 10.31
CA ALA A 28 6.22 12.23 11.43
C ALA A 28 7.74 12.15 11.21
N LEU A 29 8.19 11.81 10.00
CA LEU A 29 9.61 11.82 9.62
C LEU A 29 10.23 13.23 9.78
N LYS A 30 9.54 14.26 9.30
CA LYS A 30 9.98 15.64 9.46
C LYS A 30 10.06 16.06 10.93
N ALA A 31 9.10 15.66 11.74
CA ALA A 31 9.11 15.93 13.18
C ALA A 31 10.26 15.19 13.86
N TYR A 32 10.51 13.93 13.51
CA TYR A 32 11.62 13.14 14.02
C TYR A 32 12.99 13.79 13.76
N ASP A 33 13.21 14.29 12.55
CA ASP A 33 14.47 14.95 12.16
C ASP A 33 14.75 16.29 12.90
N THR A 34 13.71 16.91 13.47
CA THR A 34 13.79 18.27 14.06
C THR A 34 13.57 18.31 15.56
N LEU A 35 13.22 17.18 16.17
CA LEU A 35 12.92 17.08 17.58
C LEU A 35 14.21 17.03 18.42
N ASN A 36 14.27 17.87 19.45
CA ASN A 36 15.36 17.87 20.45
C ASN A 36 14.86 17.41 21.84
N ASP A 37 13.99 16.39 21.87
CA ASP A 37 13.42 15.81 23.09
C ASP A 37 13.37 14.28 22.95
N SER A 38 14.25 13.60 23.68
CA SER A 38 14.37 12.13 23.61
C SER A 38 13.14 11.39 24.12
N GLY A 39 12.31 12.00 24.98
CA GLY A 39 11.07 11.39 25.46
C GLY A 39 9.99 11.33 24.39
N PHE A 40 9.93 12.32 23.50
CA PHE A 40 9.01 12.35 22.37
C PHE A 40 9.55 11.61 21.15
N GLU A 41 10.87 11.41 21.05
CA GLU A 41 11.51 10.71 19.94
C GLU A 41 10.95 9.30 19.75
N ASP A 42 10.84 8.52 20.83
CA ASP A 42 10.27 7.16 20.80
C ASP A 42 8.80 7.13 20.38
N ILE A 43 8.04 8.16 20.76
CA ILE A 43 6.62 8.31 20.40
C ILE A 43 6.49 8.56 18.91
N ILE A 44 7.29 9.48 18.36
CA ILE A 44 7.30 9.77 16.93
C ILE A 44 7.80 8.56 16.13
N ALA A 45 8.85 7.88 16.60
CA ALA A 45 9.35 6.66 15.98
C ALA A 45 8.25 5.58 15.86
N ASN A 46 7.43 5.43 16.90
CA ASN A 46 6.28 4.53 16.85
C ASN A 46 5.19 5.02 15.88
N GLY A 47 4.94 6.32 15.82
CA GLY A 47 4.05 6.93 14.81
C GLY A 47 4.48 6.56 13.39
N ILE A 48 5.77 6.73 13.06
CA ILE A 48 6.34 6.39 11.75
C ILE A 48 6.13 4.90 11.43
N ARG A 49 6.41 4.01 12.37
CA ARG A 49 6.20 2.56 12.21
C ARG A 49 4.72 2.23 11.96
N MET A 50 3.81 2.89 12.67
CA MET A 50 2.38 2.65 12.50
C MET A 50 1.85 3.19 11.17
N SER A 51 2.29 4.37 10.72
CA SER A 51 1.94 4.88 9.38
C SER A 51 2.43 3.93 8.28
N PHE A 52 3.65 3.38 8.44
CA PHE A 52 4.16 2.37 7.52
C PHE A 52 3.29 1.10 7.50
N VAL A 53 2.88 0.59 8.67
CA VAL A 53 1.98 -0.56 8.77
C VAL A 53 0.66 -0.26 8.06
N GLN A 54 0.10 0.94 8.25
CA GLN A 54 -1.15 1.33 7.59
C GLN A 54 -1.00 1.35 6.06
N ILE A 55 0.09 1.91 5.52
CA ILE A 55 0.39 1.86 4.08
C ILE A 55 0.39 0.41 3.58
N ARG A 56 1.05 -0.50 4.30
CA ARG A 56 1.05 -1.92 3.96
C ARG A 56 -0.37 -2.50 3.94
N GLU A 57 -1.15 -2.29 4.99
CA GLU A 57 -2.50 -2.85 5.09
C GLU A 57 -3.43 -2.33 3.99
N GLU A 58 -3.28 -1.08 3.57
CA GLU A 58 -4.05 -0.52 2.46
C GLU A 58 -3.63 -1.10 1.10
N VAL A 59 -2.32 -1.27 0.86
CA VAL A 59 -1.82 -1.97 -0.34
C VAL A 59 -2.39 -3.38 -0.42
N PHE A 60 -2.37 -4.15 0.68
CA PHE A 60 -2.90 -5.52 0.69
C PHE A 60 -4.43 -5.57 0.68
N SER A 61 -5.10 -4.51 1.14
CA SER A 61 -6.55 -4.32 0.98
C SER A 61 -6.91 -4.10 -0.50
N ALA A 62 -6.11 -3.36 -1.25
CA ALA A 62 -6.26 -3.20 -2.70
C ALA A 62 -6.10 -4.54 -3.42
N VAL A 63 -5.01 -5.27 -3.16
CA VAL A 63 -4.75 -6.61 -3.72
C VAL A 63 -5.95 -7.53 -3.48
N SER A 64 -6.43 -7.60 -2.23
CA SER A 64 -7.58 -8.44 -1.87
C SER A 64 -8.87 -7.99 -2.57
N SER A 65 -9.07 -6.68 -2.74
CA SER A 65 -10.25 -6.13 -3.42
C SER A 65 -10.24 -6.45 -4.91
N ILE A 66 -9.09 -6.36 -5.56
CA ILE A 66 -8.90 -6.68 -6.98
C ILE A 66 -9.18 -8.17 -7.20
N LEU A 67 -8.52 -9.06 -6.45
CA LEU A 67 -8.71 -10.51 -6.60
C LEU A 67 -10.17 -10.94 -6.38
N LYS A 68 -10.83 -10.39 -5.35
CA LYS A 68 -12.26 -10.67 -5.11
C LYS A 68 -13.15 -10.19 -6.26
N SER A 69 -12.83 -9.06 -6.88
CA SER A 69 -13.57 -8.52 -8.03
C SER A 69 -13.39 -9.40 -9.28
N SER A 70 -12.24 -10.07 -9.39
CA SER A 70 -11.97 -11.11 -10.39
C SER A 70 -12.54 -12.49 -10.03
N GLY A 71 -13.32 -12.63 -8.96
CA GLY A 71 -13.88 -13.91 -8.51
C GLY A 71 -12.85 -14.86 -7.88
N ILE A 72 -11.68 -14.36 -7.50
CA ILE A 72 -10.59 -15.15 -6.93
C ILE A 72 -10.60 -15.03 -5.40
N SER A 73 -10.74 -16.17 -4.72
CA SER A 73 -10.63 -16.23 -3.26
C SER A 73 -9.18 -16.02 -2.81
N VAL A 74 -8.97 -15.06 -1.90
CA VAL A 74 -7.65 -14.80 -1.30
C VAL A 74 -7.14 -16.00 -0.48
N ASN A 75 -8.04 -16.85 0.02
CA ASN A 75 -7.69 -18.05 0.80
C ASN A 75 -7.04 -19.16 -0.06
N LYS A 76 -7.05 -19.02 -1.39
CA LYS A 76 -6.37 -19.95 -2.31
C LYS A 76 -4.84 -19.82 -2.23
N PHE A 77 -4.34 -18.67 -1.77
CA PHE A 77 -2.92 -18.36 -1.80
C PHE A 77 -2.24 -18.72 -0.49
N SER A 78 -1.06 -19.31 -0.61
CA SER A 78 -0.22 -19.69 0.53
C SER A 78 0.58 -18.52 1.10
N ASN A 79 0.82 -17.50 0.28
CA ASN A 79 1.63 -16.35 0.63
C ASN A 79 1.18 -15.10 -0.14
N ASN A 80 1.63 -13.95 0.35
CA ASN A 80 1.28 -12.64 -0.18
C ASN A 80 1.83 -12.38 -1.59
N MET A 81 2.97 -12.95 -1.96
CA MET A 81 3.55 -12.75 -3.29
C MET A 81 2.76 -13.48 -4.37
N ASP A 82 2.19 -14.65 -4.08
CA ASP A 82 1.29 -15.35 -5.00
C ASP A 82 0.07 -14.47 -5.35
N MET A 83 -0.47 -13.74 -4.37
CA MET A 83 -1.57 -12.79 -4.57
C MET A 83 -1.17 -11.63 -5.49
N ILE A 84 0.03 -11.06 -5.29
CA ILE A 84 0.58 -10.01 -6.17
C ILE A 84 0.76 -10.52 -7.59
N ASN A 85 1.33 -11.71 -7.74
CA ASN A 85 1.55 -12.32 -9.05
C ASN A 85 0.23 -12.57 -9.78
N GLU A 86 -0.84 -12.95 -9.08
CA GLU A 86 -2.15 -13.07 -9.69
C GLU A 86 -2.73 -11.71 -10.12
N CYS A 87 -2.57 -10.65 -9.31
CA CYS A 87 -2.95 -9.29 -9.74
C CYS A 87 -2.21 -8.87 -11.02
N ARG A 88 -0.92 -9.21 -11.13
CA ARG A 88 -0.10 -8.90 -12.31
C ARG A 88 -0.53 -9.64 -13.56
N LYS A 89 -0.96 -10.90 -13.43
CA LYS A 89 -1.56 -11.64 -14.56
C LYS A 89 -2.84 -10.96 -15.06
N ASN A 90 -3.57 -10.29 -14.18
CA ASN A 90 -4.73 -9.46 -14.51
C ASN A 90 -4.36 -8.04 -14.95
N GLY A 91 -3.07 -7.75 -15.17
CA GLY A 91 -2.60 -6.47 -15.69
C GLY A 91 -2.41 -5.36 -14.65
N VAL A 92 -2.53 -5.67 -13.35
CA VAL A 92 -2.44 -4.69 -12.25
C VAL A 92 -1.14 -4.85 -11.46
N PHE A 93 -0.54 -3.76 -11.00
CA PHE A 93 0.74 -3.74 -10.26
C PHE A 93 1.94 -4.25 -11.07
N THR A 94 1.88 -4.10 -12.39
CA THR A 94 2.91 -4.59 -13.32
C THR A 94 4.20 -3.77 -13.26
N LYS A 95 4.11 -2.49 -12.87
CA LYS A 95 5.26 -1.58 -12.73
C LYS A 95 5.87 -1.59 -11.33
N THR A 96 5.18 -2.15 -10.34
CA THR A 96 5.63 -2.17 -8.94
C THR A 96 6.62 -3.29 -8.72
N ASP A 97 7.75 -2.99 -8.11
CA ASP A 97 8.83 -3.96 -7.88
C ASP A 97 8.51 -4.96 -6.74
N ASP A 98 9.07 -6.17 -6.81
CA ASP A 98 8.87 -7.20 -5.78
C ASP A 98 9.44 -6.79 -4.43
N SER A 99 10.57 -6.07 -4.44
CA SER A 99 11.25 -5.65 -3.22
C SER A 99 10.36 -4.77 -2.34
N PHE A 100 9.50 -3.95 -2.94
CA PHE A 100 8.52 -3.14 -2.27
C PHE A 100 7.55 -4.01 -1.47
N PHE A 101 6.91 -4.99 -2.11
CA PHE A 101 5.96 -5.90 -1.44
C PHE A 101 6.63 -6.76 -0.38
N ILE A 102 7.84 -7.25 -0.64
CA ILE A 102 8.62 -8.07 0.29
C ILE A 102 8.93 -7.26 1.56
N ILE A 103 9.42 -6.02 1.41
CA ILE A 103 9.78 -5.18 2.56
C ILE A 103 8.54 -4.72 3.33
N LEU A 104 7.46 -4.34 2.65
CA LEU A 104 6.17 -4.05 3.31
C LEU A 104 5.76 -5.20 4.25
N ASN A 105 5.80 -6.44 3.77
CA ASN A 105 5.49 -7.62 4.58
C ASN A 105 6.47 -7.85 5.72
N LYS A 106 7.78 -7.73 5.45
CA LYS A 106 8.84 -7.90 6.45
C LYS A 106 8.64 -6.92 7.60
N TYR A 107 8.52 -5.63 7.30
CA TYR A 107 8.39 -4.57 8.29
C TYR A 107 7.08 -4.63 9.05
N ARG A 108 5.95 -4.98 8.40
CA ARG A 108 4.69 -5.21 9.12
C ARG A 108 4.80 -6.34 10.13
N ASN A 109 5.41 -7.47 9.76
CA ASN A 109 5.60 -8.59 10.69
C ASN A 109 6.54 -8.21 11.84
N SER A 110 7.58 -7.44 11.54
CA SER A 110 8.53 -6.91 12.52
C SER A 110 7.94 -5.87 13.48
N ALA A 111 7.05 -4.99 13.00
CA ALA A 111 6.48 -3.89 13.79
C ALA A 111 5.69 -4.40 15.01
N CYS A 112 5.08 -5.58 14.90
CA CYS A 112 4.36 -6.26 15.99
C CYS A 112 5.28 -6.86 17.06
N HIS A 113 6.59 -6.86 16.87
CA HIS A 113 7.56 -7.45 17.79
C HIS A 113 8.56 -6.40 18.27
N ARG A 114 8.46 -5.99 19.54
CA ARG A 114 9.27 -4.90 20.14
C ARG A 114 10.77 -4.95 19.80
N TYR A 115 11.37 -6.14 19.78
CA TYR A 115 12.82 -6.31 19.53
C TYR A 115 13.21 -6.46 18.05
N LYS A 116 12.24 -6.54 17.14
CA LYS A 116 12.48 -6.70 15.70
C LYS A 116 11.95 -5.53 14.88
N GLN A 117 11.48 -4.47 15.54
CA GLN A 117 10.93 -3.31 14.87
C GLN A 117 11.98 -2.67 13.95
N PRO A 118 11.60 -2.26 12.73
CA PRO A 118 12.52 -1.52 11.88
C PRO A 118 12.91 -0.20 12.55
N SER A 119 14.16 0.22 12.35
CA SER A 119 14.58 1.55 12.79
C SER A 119 13.86 2.63 11.96
N VAL A 120 13.78 3.86 12.49
CA VAL A 120 13.22 4.98 11.74
C VAL A 120 14.04 5.22 10.47
N GLU A 121 15.35 5.11 10.56
CA GLU A 121 16.28 5.26 9.44
C GLU A 121 16.06 4.21 8.35
N ASP A 122 15.83 2.94 8.72
CA ASP A 122 15.49 1.89 7.75
C ASP A 122 14.18 2.20 7.01
N ILE A 123 13.16 2.68 7.73
CA ILE A 123 11.86 3.05 7.15
C ILE A 123 12.01 4.26 6.24
N LYS A 124 12.75 5.29 6.67
CA LYS A 124 13.03 6.50 5.89
C LYS A 124 13.72 6.15 4.58
N ASN A 125 14.82 5.39 4.66
CA ASN A 125 15.56 4.92 3.49
C ASN A 125 14.68 4.08 2.54
N PHE A 126 13.87 3.16 3.07
CA PHE A 126 12.94 2.42 2.24
C PHE A 126 11.94 3.34 1.55
N TYR A 127 11.32 4.25 2.31
CA TYR A 127 10.29 5.14 1.80
C TYR A 127 10.81 6.04 0.68
N GLU A 128 11.96 6.69 0.89
CA GLU A 128 12.57 7.57 -0.11
C GLU A 128 12.96 6.81 -1.39
N ASN A 129 13.55 5.62 -1.26
CA ASN A 129 13.95 4.81 -2.41
C ASN A 129 12.79 4.14 -3.15
N LYS A 130 11.65 3.95 -2.48
CA LYS A 130 10.50 3.20 -3.02
C LYS A 130 9.23 4.03 -3.18
N LYS A 131 9.28 5.35 -2.97
CA LYS A 131 8.13 6.26 -3.13
C LYS A 131 7.42 6.10 -4.48
N ILE A 132 8.19 5.94 -5.57
CA ILE A 132 7.65 5.71 -6.92
C ILE A 132 6.77 4.45 -7.02
N ASN A 133 7.05 3.40 -6.23
CA ASN A 133 6.23 2.20 -6.22
C ASN A 133 4.84 2.47 -5.64
N ILE A 134 4.74 3.31 -4.62
CA ILE A 134 3.47 3.73 -4.04
C ILE A 134 2.66 4.53 -5.06
N GLU A 135 3.33 5.41 -5.81
CA GLU A 135 2.71 6.18 -6.89
C GLU A 135 2.16 5.25 -7.99
N PHE A 136 2.91 4.21 -8.39
CA PHE A 136 2.40 3.19 -9.33
C PHE A 136 1.18 2.43 -8.80
N ILE A 137 1.15 2.08 -7.50
CA ILE A 137 -0.04 1.46 -6.90
C ILE A 137 -1.25 2.39 -7.03
N ILE A 138 -1.10 3.67 -6.67
CA ILE A 138 -2.20 4.65 -6.75
C ILE A 138 -2.64 4.84 -8.21
N GLU A 139 -1.69 4.98 -9.14
CA GLU A 139 -1.94 5.13 -10.59
C GLU A 139 -2.77 3.95 -11.12
N ASP A 140 -2.42 2.71 -10.77
CA ASP A 140 -3.14 1.53 -11.21
C ASP A 140 -4.57 1.46 -10.64
N LEU A 141 -4.75 1.83 -9.37
CA LEU A 141 -6.08 1.91 -8.76
C LEU A 141 -6.94 3.00 -9.40
N GLU A 142 -6.36 4.17 -9.70
CA GLU A 142 -7.04 5.26 -10.37
C GLU A 142 -7.43 4.89 -11.82
N LYS A 143 -6.59 4.14 -12.53
CA LYS A 143 -6.93 3.60 -13.86
C LYS A 143 -8.11 2.64 -13.81
N ILE A 144 -8.15 1.72 -12.84
CA ILE A 144 -9.27 0.78 -12.66
C ILE A 144 -10.58 1.56 -12.41
N ILE A 145 -10.52 2.64 -11.62
CA ILE A 145 -11.70 3.47 -11.34
C ILE A 145 -12.13 4.27 -12.58
N ASN A 146 -11.19 4.76 -13.39
CA ASN A 146 -11.48 5.65 -14.52
C ASN A 146 -11.79 4.93 -15.83
N SER A 147 -11.34 3.69 -16.03
CA SER A 147 -11.62 2.91 -17.25
C SER A 147 -13.13 2.80 -17.55
N THR A 148 -13.97 2.78 -16.51
CA THR A 148 -15.44 2.72 -16.63
C THR A 148 -16.13 4.06 -16.96
N LYS A 149 -15.45 5.20 -16.88
CA LYS A 149 -16.03 6.48 -17.34
C LYS A 149 -16.06 6.58 -18.86
N THR A 150 -15.10 5.94 -19.52
CA THR A 150 -14.98 5.91 -20.99
C THR A 150 -16.05 5.02 -21.63
N ASP A 151 -16.35 3.86 -21.03
CA ASP A 151 -17.36 2.94 -21.56
C ASP A 151 -18.79 3.50 -21.48
N ASN A 152 -19.10 4.33 -20.47
CA ASN A 152 -20.40 4.99 -20.32
C ASN A 152 -20.60 6.21 -21.26
N ASN A 153 -19.55 6.74 -21.87
CA ASN A 153 -19.62 7.84 -22.84
C ASN A 153 -19.68 7.36 -24.30
N ILE A 154 -19.39 6.07 -24.56
CA ILE A 154 -19.49 5.46 -25.90
C ILE A 154 -20.88 4.82 -26.11
N MET A 155 -21.65 4.61 -25.03
CA MET A 155 -23.03 4.10 -25.06
C MET A 155 -24.12 5.20 -24.93
N ARG A 156 -23.77 6.48 -25.11
CA ARG A 156 -24.74 7.60 -25.14
C ARG A 156 -24.79 8.24 -26.52
#